data_AF-A0AAD5N0S6-F1
#
_entry.id   AF-A0AAD5N0S6-F1
#
_cell.length_a   1.000
_cell.length_b   1.000
_cell.length_c   1.000
_cell.angle_alpha   90.00
_cell.angle_beta   90.00
_cell.angle_gamma   90.00
#
_symmetry.space_group_name_H-M   'P 1'
#
loop_
_entity.id
_entity.type
_entity.pdbx_description
1 polymer ?
#
loop_
_entity_poly.entity_id
_entity_poly.type
_entity_poly.pdbx_seq_one_letter_code
_entity_poly.pdbx_strand_id
1 'polypeptide(L)'
;MHYEPLSFSRNGKPIMVPRDMNYMQTLGTRVSLSFYDKLITNLHYKCLDKCAGSSTICGNGGFPHPRNCSKCICPNGYGGDLCIERPSECGEVLTANASYQTLEDIVGEKGTSSPKDEYKTCTYWIQARMGSKIEVTLDYFSDGVRDYGCNLAGVEIKTASNKRRTGYRFCSTPKTRKRLISTHNIVPIITYSRTSPVKTVLRYRIAPDVATPSSLIEKPEPHLFANLDMCASR
;
A
#
# COMPACT_ATOMS: atom_id res chain seq x y z
N MET A 1 -6.91 -10.85 -4.36
CA MET A 1 -8.26 -10.53 -3.83
C MET A 1 -8.63 -11.54 -2.74
N HIS A 2 -8.88 -11.09 -1.51
CA HIS A 2 -9.27 -11.96 -0.40
C HIS A 2 -10.65 -11.54 0.12
N TYR A 3 -11.50 -12.49 0.56
CA TYR A 3 -12.75 -12.18 1.27
C TYR A 3 -12.51 -11.38 2.55
N GLU A 4 -13.51 -10.62 2.97
CA GLU A 4 -13.52 -9.95 4.28
C GLU A 4 -13.64 -10.99 5.42
N PRO A 5 -13.20 -10.66 6.65
CA PRO A 5 -13.21 -11.60 7.78
C PRO A 5 -14.57 -12.19 8.14
N LEU A 6 -15.66 -11.44 7.92
CA LEU A 6 -17.02 -11.86 8.27
C LEU A 6 -17.79 -12.47 7.08
N SER A 7 -17.19 -12.56 5.89
CA SER A 7 -17.86 -13.17 4.73
C SER A 7 -18.39 -14.55 5.09
N PHE A 8 -19.68 -14.81 4.81
CA PHE A 8 -20.35 -16.09 5.08
C PHE A 8 -20.42 -16.52 6.56
N SER A 9 -20.14 -15.62 7.51
CA SER A 9 -20.28 -15.91 8.94
C SER A 9 -21.77 -16.04 9.33
N ARG A 10 -22.12 -17.11 10.06
CA ARG A 10 -23.48 -17.32 10.59
C ARG A 10 -23.68 -16.78 12.01
N ASN A 11 -22.59 -16.59 12.75
CA ASN A 11 -22.61 -16.24 14.18
C ASN A 11 -22.01 -14.85 14.46
N GLY A 12 -21.73 -14.06 13.42
CA GLY A 12 -21.14 -12.73 13.52
C GLY A 12 -19.67 -12.71 13.93
N LYS A 13 -19.00 -13.86 14.04
CA LYS A 13 -17.57 -13.98 14.34
C LYS A 13 -16.75 -14.08 13.06
N PRO A 14 -15.49 -13.59 13.05
CA PRO A 14 -14.62 -13.73 11.90
C PRO A 14 -14.33 -15.20 11.59
N ILE A 15 -14.57 -15.60 10.34
CA ILE A 15 -14.21 -16.92 9.83
C ILE A 15 -12.75 -16.97 9.34
N MET A 16 -12.16 -15.81 9.12
CA MET A 16 -10.76 -15.66 8.80
C MET A 16 -10.14 -14.50 9.57
N VAL A 17 -8.93 -14.71 10.07
CA VAL A 17 -8.14 -13.72 10.78
C VAL A 17 -6.71 -13.74 10.23
N PRO A 18 -6.11 -12.60 9.89
CA PRO A 18 -4.74 -12.57 9.43
C PRO A 18 -3.78 -12.86 10.59
N ARG A 19 -2.62 -13.45 10.28
CA ARG A 19 -1.56 -13.68 11.28
C ARG A 19 -1.13 -12.37 11.96
N ASP A 20 -1.03 -11.28 11.21
CA ASP A 20 -0.84 -9.94 11.77
C ASP A 20 -2.17 -9.19 11.75
N MET A 21 -2.68 -8.91 12.95
CA MET A 21 -3.97 -8.24 13.17
C MET A 21 -4.06 -6.82 12.59
N ASN A 22 -2.94 -6.17 12.25
CA ASN A 22 -2.98 -4.89 11.57
C ASN A 22 -3.50 -5.00 10.12
N TYR A 23 -3.49 -6.19 9.53
CA TYR A 23 -4.12 -6.46 8.23
C TYR A 23 -5.61 -6.75 8.30
N MET A 24 -6.23 -6.76 9.49
CA MET A 24 -7.63 -7.13 9.66
C MET A 24 -8.57 -6.28 8.79
N GLN A 25 -8.33 -4.95 8.74
CA GLN A 25 -9.10 -4.03 7.90
C GLN A 25 -8.64 -4.00 6.43
N THR A 26 -7.53 -4.66 6.08
CA THR A 26 -7.08 -4.79 4.68
C THR A 26 -7.79 -5.93 3.95
N LEU A 27 -8.22 -6.98 4.66
CA LEU A 27 -8.95 -8.12 4.08
C LEU A 27 -10.30 -7.68 3.51
N GLY A 28 -10.70 -8.22 2.35
CA GLY A 28 -11.94 -7.81 1.67
C GLY A 28 -11.80 -6.63 0.72
N THR A 29 -10.60 -6.05 0.59
CA THR A 29 -10.42 -4.82 -0.18
C THR A 29 -10.67 -4.99 -1.68
N ARG A 30 -11.35 -4.01 -2.26
CA ARG A 30 -11.66 -3.87 -3.69
C ARG A 30 -11.19 -2.53 -4.25
N VAL A 31 -10.35 -1.81 -3.52
CA VAL A 31 -9.85 -0.47 -3.89
C VAL A 31 -9.09 -0.51 -5.22
N SER A 32 -8.24 -1.51 -5.40
CA SER A 32 -7.46 -1.72 -6.62
C SER A 32 -6.93 -3.15 -6.68
N LEU A 33 -6.50 -3.58 -7.88
CA LEU A 33 -5.69 -4.79 -8.03
C LEU A 33 -4.39 -4.63 -7.23
N SER A 34 -4.01 -5.66 -6.48
CA SER A 34 -2.73 -5.62 -5.80
C SER A 34 -1.59 -5.65 -6.83
N PHE A 35 -0.43 -5.12 -6.45
CA PHE A 35 0.75 -5.19 -7.31
C PHE A 35 1.13 -6.64 -7.67
N TYR A 36 0.88 -7.57 -6.75
CA TYR A 36 1.10 -9.00 -7.00
C TYR A 36 0.13 -9.57 -8.02
N ASP A 37 -1.14 -9.15 -8.03
CA ASP A 37 -2.09 -9.57 -9.06
C ASP A 37 -1.59 -9.14 -10.45
N LYS A 38 -1.09 -7.89 -10.57
CA LYS A 38 -0.48 -7.37 -11.81
C LYS A 38 0.77 -8.17 -12.21
N LEU A 39 1.66 -8.44 -11.25
CA LEU A 39 2.91 -9.15 -11.49
C LEU A 39 2.67 -10.59 -11.91
N ILE A 40 1.84 -11.34 -11.17
CA ILE A 40 1.54 -12.74 -11.47
C ILE A 40 0.85 -12.86 -12.82
N THR A 41 -0.09 -11.97 -13.14
CA THR A 41 -0.74 -11.95 -14.47
C THR A 41 0.29 -11.74 -15.59
N ASN A 42 1.18 -10.76 -15.44
CA ASN A 42 2.21 -10.49 -16.45
C ASN A 42 3.24 -11.62 -16.58
N LEU A 43 3.59 -12.29 -15.48
CA LEU A 43 4.46 -13.47 -15.50
C LEU A 43 3.77 -14.66 -16.17
N HIS A 44 2.51 -14.93 -15.81
CA HIS A 44 1.74 -16.05 -16.33
C HIS A 44 1.60 -15.98 -17.86
N TYR A 45 1.33 -14.79 -18.38
CA TYR A 45 1.19 -14.54 -19.82
C TYR A 45 2.49 -14.11 -20.51
N LYS A 46 3.65 -14.30 -19.87
CA LYS A 46 4.98 -14.01 -20.44
C LYS A 46 5.12 -12.59 -21.01
N CYS A 47 4.40 -11.63 -20.41
CA CYS A 47 4.40 -10.25 -20.88
C CYS A 47 5.74 -9.56 -20.63
N LEU A 48 6.49 -10.01 -19.62
CA LEU A 48 7.81 -9.45 -19.31
C LEU A 48 8.86 -9.81 -20.38
N ASP A 49 8.68 -10.92 -21.10
CA ASP A 49 9.58 -11.36 -22.17
C ASP A 49 9.61 -10.35 -23.33
N LYS A 50 8.53 -9.57 -23.51
CA LYS A 50 8.46 -8.45 -24.49
C LYS A 50 9.53 -7.38 -24.24
N CYS A 51 10.05 -7.31 -23.03
CA CYS A 51 11.09 -6.37 -22.62
C CYS A 51 12.42 -7.06 -22.29
N ALA A 52 12.65 -8.31 -22.72
CA ALA A 52 13.87 -9.05 -22.41
C ALA A 52 15.16 -8.37 -22.89
N GLY A 53 15.10 -7.57 -23.95
CA GLY A 53 16.24 -6.78 -24.46
C GLY A 53 16.39 -5.38 -23.84
N SER A 54 15.51 -4.99 -22.91
CA SER A 54 15.56 -3.67 -22.28
C SER A 54 16.61 -3.62 -21.16
N SER A 55 17.30 -2.49 -21.04
CA SER A 55 18.23 -2.20 -19.94
C SER A 55 17.55 -1.48 -18.75
N THR A 56 16.23 -1.26 -18.81
CA THR A 56 15.50 -0.54 -17.77
C THR A 56 15.49 -1.28 -16.44
N ILE A 57 15.98 -0.61 -15.39
CA ILE A 57 15.99 -1.13 -14.02
C ILE A 57 14.88 -0.45 -13.22
N CYS A 58 13.91 -1.22 -12.75
CA CYS A 58 12.81 -0.73 -11.95
C CYS A 58 13.16 -0.73 -10.45
N GLY A 59 13.05 0.43 -9.81
CA GLY A 59 13.24 0.60 -8.39
C GLY A 59 12.10 0.01 -7.55
N ASN A 60 12.35 -0.10 -6.24
CA ASN A 60 11.35 -0.47 -5.22
C ASN A 60 10.56 -1.78 -5.48
N GLY A 61 11.05 -2.66 -6.35
CA GLY A 61 10.40 -3.92 -6.72
C GLY A 61 9.38 -3.80 -7.86
N GLY A 62 9.43 -2.72 -8.66
CA GLY A 62 8.70 -2.60 -9.91
C GLY A 62 9.15 -3.62 -10.97
N PHE A 63 8.41 -3.70 -12.07
CA PHE A 63 8.79 -4.50 -13.25
C PHE A 63 8.57 -3.71 -14.55
N PRO A 64 9.33 -4.00 -15.63
CA PRO A 64 9.22 -3.27 -16.89
C PRO A 64 7.80 -3.32 -17.47
N HIS A 65 7.36 -2.19 -18.01
CA HIS A 65 6.03 -2.08 -18.58
C HIS A 65 5.98 -2.81 -19.94
N PRO A 66 5.11 -3.81 -20.13
CA PRO A 66 5.16 -4.74 -21.27
C PRO A 66 4.84 -4.10 -22.63
N ARG A 67 4.31 -2.87 -22.65
CA ARG A 67 4.06 -2.08 -23.87
C ARG A 67 5.02 -0.90 -24.05
N ASN A 68 5.86 -0.62 -23.05
CA ASN A 68 6.83 0.46 -23.09
C ASN A 68 7.99 0.10 -22.16
N CYS A 69 8.98 -0.58 -22.71
CA CYS A 69 10.06 -1.17 -21.92
C CYS A 69 11.00 -0.16 -21.27
N SER A 70 10.87 1.14 -21.58
CA SER A 70 11.60 2.23 -20.92
C SER A 70 10.97 2.69 -19.62
N LYS A 71 9.74 2.23 -19.32
CA LYS A 71 8.98 2.58 -18.10
C LYS A 71 8.72 1.34 -17.25
N CYS A 72 8.38 1.56 -16.00
CA CYS A 72 8.08 0.53 -15.02
C CYS A 72 6.62 0.58 -14.55
N ILE A 73 6.06 -0.59 -14.25
CA ILE A 73 4.86 -0.72 -13.41
C ILE A 73 5.32 -0.75 -11.96
N CYS A 74 4.80 0.18 -11.16
CA CYS A 74 5.28 0.44 -9.81
C CYS A 74 4.37 -0.15 -8.73
N PRO A 75 4.96 -0.60 -7.60
CA PRO A 75 4.18 -0.89 -6.40
C PRO A 75 3.41 0.34 -5.93
N ASN A 76 2.24 0.13 -5.32
CA ASN A 76 1.41 1.22 -4.82
C ASN A 76 2.21 2.11 -3.85
N GLY A 77 2.08 3.43 -4.00
CA GLY A 77 2.87 4.42 -3.27
C GLY A 77 4.25 4.75 -3.85
N TYR A 78 4.63 4.16 -4.99
CA TYR A 78 5.83 4.49 -5.75
C TYR A 78 5.47 4.82 -7.20
N GLY A 79 6.21 5.74 -7.82
CA GLY A 79 5.92 6.26 -9.15
C GLY A 79 7.16 6.77 -9.88
N GLY A 80 6.94 7.58 -10.91
CA GLY A 80 7.95 7.92 -11.91
C GLY A 80 8.21 6.77 -12.88
N ASP A 81 8.96 7.04 -13.94
CA ASP A 81 9.21 6.05 -15.00
C ASP A 81 9.99 4.83 -14.48
N LEU A 82 10.75 4.98 -13.38
CA LEU A 82 11.58 3.93 -12.80
C LEU A 82 11.15 3.51 -11.38
N CYS A 83 9.98 3.93 -10.88
CA CYS A 83 9.49 3.62 -9.53
C CYS A 83 10.38 4.13 -8.38
N ILE A 84 11.24 5.12 -8.63
CA ILE A 84 12.14 5.74 -7.63
C ILE A 84 11.65 7.09 -7.13
N GLU A 85 10.48 7.51 -7.60
CA GLU A 85 9.85 8.79 -7.24
C GLU A 85 8.55 8.56 -6.48
N ARG A 86 8.10 9.59 -5.77
CA ARG A 86 6.74 9.64 -5.24
C ARG A 86 5.77 9.76 -6.43
N PRO A 87 4.64 9.06 -6.42
CA PRO A 87 3.56 9.29 -7.39
C PRO A 87 3.20 10.79 -7.52
N SER A 88 2.83 11.23 -8.72
CA SER A 88 2.70 12.65 -9.07
C SER A 88 1.40 13.32 -8.62
N GLU A 89 0.45 12.58 -8.06
CA GLU A 89 -0.76 13.14 -7.45
C GLU A 89 -0.45 14.03 -6.23
N CYS A 90 -1.48 14.44 -5.50
CA CYS A 90 -1.34 15.21 -4.26
C CYS A 90 -0.53 14.48 -3.19
N GLY A 91 -0.14 15.22 -2.15
CA GLY A 91 0.80 14.79 -1.12
C GLY A 91 2.22 15.29 -1.36
N GLU A 92 3.15 14.90 -0.50
CA GLU A 92 4.50 15.47 -0.46
C GLU A 92 5.54 14.52 0.14
N VAL A 93 6.81 14.92 0.06
CA VAL A 93 7.92 14.23 0.73
C VAL A 93 8.19 14.92 2.07
N LEU A 94 8.02 14.19 3.16
CA LEU A 94 8.19 14.66 4.53
C LEU A 94 9.46 14.07 5.13
N THR A 95 10.30 14.88 5.77
CA THR A 95 11.52 14.37 6.40
C THR A 95 11.26 14.07 7.88
N ALA A 96 11.48 12.81 8.29
CA ALA A 96 11.39 12.39 9.67
C ALA A 96 12.63 12.83 10.46
N ASN A 97 12.41 13.38 11.66
CA ASN A 97 13.45 13.63 12.65
C ASN A 97 13.21 12.79 13.92
N ALA A 98 14.04 12.94 14.96
CA ALA A 98 13.94 12.15 16.19
C ALA A 98 12.68 12.45 17.02
N SER A 99 12.13 13.66 16.89
CA SER A 99 10.91 14.10 17.57
C SER A 99 9.67 13.74 16.75
N TYR A 100 8.53 13.60 17.43
CA TYR A 100 7.27 13.40 16.72
C TYR A 100 6.88 14.63 15.91
N GLN A 101 6.50 14.37 14.67
CA GLN A 101 5.90 15.32 13.73
C GLN A 101 4.51 14.81 13.35
N THR A 102 3.63 15.71 12.93
CA THR A 102 2.26 15.37 12.55
C THR A 102 2.09 15.49 11.04
N LEU A 103 1.42 14.52 10.44
CA LEU A 103 0.86 14.59 9.09
C LEU A 103 -0.66 14.59 9.24
N GLU A 104 -1.29 15.64 8.74
CA GLU A 104 -2.74 15.76 8.62
C GLU A 104 -3.12 15.88 7.15
N ASP A 105 -4.11 15.12 6.72
CA ASP A 105 -4.62 15.18 5.35
C ASP A 105 -6.14 14.97 5.31
N ILE A 106 -6.79 15.59 4.33
CA ILE A 106 -8.23 15.52 4.08
C ILE A 106 -8.46 15.19 2.60
N VAL A 107 -8.96 13.98 2.32
CA VAL A 107 -9.16 13.49 0.95
C VAL A 107 -10.61 13.13 0.71
N GLY A 108 -11.15 13.57 -0.43
CA GLY A 108 -12.48 13.24 -0.92
C GLY A 108 -13.09 14.41 -1.68
N GLU A 109 -14.37 14.29 -2.05
CA GLU A 109 -15.06 15.29 -2.86
C GLU A 109 -16.30 15.83 -2.14
N LYS A 110 -16.32 17.14 -1.91
CA LYS A 110 -17.47 17.83 -1.30
C LYS A 110 -18.71 17.67 -2.19
N GLY A 111 -19.89 17.55 -1.57
CA GLY A 111 -21.16 17.45 -2.30
C GLY A 111 -21.44 16.08 -2.93
N THR A 112 -20.62 15.07 -2.64
CA THR A 112 -20.80 13.71 -3.16
C THR A 112 -21.81 12.95 -2.31
N SER A 113 -22.96 12.59 -2.88
CA SER A 113 -24.01 11.78 -2.22
C SER A 113 -23.85 10.27 -2.42
N SER A 114 -23.03 9.84 -3.39
CA SER A 114 -22.78 8.44 -3.72
C SER A 114 -21.30 8.16 -4.04
N PRO A 115 -20.76 6.98 -3.72
CA PRO A 115 -19.36 6.66 -4.01
C PRO A 115 -19.04 6.75 -5.51
N LYS A 116 -17.99 7.50 -5.88
CA LYS A 116 -17.48 7.63 -7.27
C LYS A 116 -16.73 6.37 -7.69
N ASP A 117 -16.59 6.07 -8.97
CA ASP A 117 -15.84 4.87 -9.39
C ASP A 117 -14.33 4.99 -9.10
N GLU A 118 -13.79 6.21 -9.23
CA GLU A 118 -12.40 6.51 -8.96
C GLU A 118 -12.19 7.06 -7.54
N TYR A 119 -11.03 6.74 -6.96
CA TYR A 119 -10.62 7.32 -5.70
C TYR A 119 -9.81 8.59 -5.94
N LYS A 120 -10.13 9.65 -5.20
CA LYS A 120 -9.15 10.70 -4.93
C LYS A 120 -8.10 10.10 -4.01
N THR A 121 -6.85 10.26 -4.37
CA THR A 121 -5.71 9.66 -3.67
C THR A 121 -4.63 10.70 -3.51
N CYS A 122 -4.03 10.80 -2.32
CA CYS A 122 -2.79 11.52 -2.10
C CYS A 122 -1.74 10.53 -1.57
N THR A 123 -0.51 10.67 -2.05
CA THR A 123 0.62 9.85 -1.60
C THR A 123 1.66 10.74 -0.95
N TYR A 124 2.02 10.43 0.29
CA TYR A 124 3.10 11.06 1.03
C TYR A 124 4.25 10.08 1.19
N TRP A 125 5.48 10.58 1.14
CA TRP A 125 6.67 9.82 1.51
C TRP A 125 7.25 10.38 2.79
N ILE A 126 7.20 9.62 3.87
CA ILE A 126 7.97 9.95 5.07
C ILE A 126 9.36 9.36 4.86
N GLN A 127 10.37 10.21 4.70
CA GLN A 127 11.75 9.82 4.46
C GLN A 127 12.64 10.10 5.67
N ALA A 128 13.61 9.23 5.89
CA ALA A 128 14.70 9.38 6.84
C ALA A 128 16.02 9.06 6.15
N ARG A 129 17.13 9.30 6.86
CA ARG A 129 18.47 8.91 6.39
C ARG A 129 18.50 7.40 6.12
N MET A 130 19.31 6.99 5.15
CA MET A 130 19.51 5.57 4.86
C MET A 130 19.95 4.81 6.12
N GLY A 131 19.41 3.61 6.31
CA GLY A 131 19.64 2.79 7.50
C GLY A 131 18.67 3.08 8.66
N SER A 132 18.03 4.25 8.70
CA SER A 132 17.04 4.56 9.73
C SER A 132 15.71 3.83 9.48
N LYS A 133 15.04 3.47 10.57
CA LYS A 133 13.64 3.03 10.59
C LYS A 133 12.75 4.20 10.99
N ILE A 134 11.49 4.17 10.57
CA ILE A 134 10.50 5.23 10.83
C ILE A 134 9.37 4.60 11.64
N GLU A 135 9.02 5.27 12.73
CA GLU A 135 7.83 4.97 13.51
C GLU A 135 6.69 5.82 12.99
N VAL A 136 5.55 5.20 12.67
CA VAL A 136 4.30 5.86 12.28
C VAL A 136 3.19 5.39 13.21
N THR A 137 2.39 6.32 13.72
CA THR A 137 1.22 6.06 14.54
C THR A 137 0.00 6.71 13.91
N LEU A 138 -1.09 5.96 13.78
CA LEU A 138 -2.40 6.50 13.42
C LEU A 138 -3.10 7.02 14.66
N ASP A 139 -3.28 8.34 14.74
CA ASP A 139 -3.94 8.98 15.88
C ASP A 139 -5.43 9.19 15.64
N TYR A 140 -5.81 9.57 14.42
CA TYR A 140 -7.20 9.84 14.07
C TYR A 140 -7.51 9.48 12.62
N PHE A 141 -8.73 8.99 12.41
CA PHE A 141 -9.34 8.85 11.09
C PHE A 141 -10.84 9.11 11.20
N SER A 142 -11.44 9.81 10.23
CA SER A 142 -12.87 10.11 10.24
C SER A 142 -13.76 8.87 10.34
N ASP A 143 -14.81 8.97 11.14
CA ASP A 143 -15.82 7.92 11.28
C ASP A 143 -16.80 7.89 10.09
N GLY A 144 -17.73 6.94 10.11
CA GLY A 144 -18.80 6.82 9.10
C GLY A 144 -18.44 6.07 7.83
N VAL A 145 -17.17 5.70 7.65
CA VAL A 145 -16.67 4.92 6.48
C VAL A 145 -15.98 3.61 6.87
N ARG A 146 -16.14 3.20 8.13
CA ARG A 146 -15.51 2.00 8.67
C ARG A 146 -16.08 0.75 8.02
N ASP A 147 -15.22 -0.02 7.36
CA ASP A 147 -15.56 -1.26 6.69
C ASP A 147 -14.35 -2.21 6.64
N TYR A 148 -14.56 -3.51 6.40
CA TYR A 148 -13.48 -4.40 6.02
C TYR A 148 -13.03 -4.11 4.59
N GLY A 149 -11.73 -4.09 4.35
CA GLY A 149 -11.15 -3.76 3.06
C GLY A 149 -11.06 -2.26 2.79
N CYS A 150 -11.63 -1.42 3.66
CA CYS A 150 -11.62 0.04 3.56
C CYS A 150 -11.97 0.54 2.15
N ASN A 151 -13.15 0.12 1.67
CA ASN A 151 -13.59 0.29 0.28
C ASN A 151 -14.18 1.69 -0.03
N LEU A 152 -14.50 2.52 0.95
CA LEU A 152 -15.02 3.87 0.72
C LEU A 152 -13.93 4.93 0.84
N ALA A 153 -13.12 4.80 1.87
CA ALA A 153 -11.96 5.63 2.12
C ALA A 153 -11.01 4.89 3.06
N GLY A 154 -9.77 5.34 3.14
CA GLY A 154 -8.80 4.78 4.06
C GLY A 154 -7.43 5.43 3.95
N VAL A 155 -6.54 5.01 4.84
CA VAL A 155 -5.10 5.25 4.76
C VAL A 155 -4.37 3.92 4.68
N GLU A 156 -3.51 3.75 3.67
CA GLU A 156 -2.57 2.63 3.55
C GLU A 156 -1.19 3.08 4.03
N ILE A 157 -0.62 2.36 5.00
CA ILE A 157 0.69 2.63 5.60
C ILE A 157 1.62 1.46 5.28
N LYS A 158 2.70 1.73 4.53
CA LYS A 158 3.62 0.70 4.01
C LYS A 158 4.94 0.65 4.77
N THR A 159 4.97 -0.13 5.85
CA THR A 159 6.16 -0.30 6.72
C THR A 159 6.88 -1.64 6.56
N ALA A 160 6.29 -2.60 5.87
CA ALA A 160 6.85 -3.95 5.71
C ALA A 160 8.05 -3.98 4.74
N SER A 161 8.96 -4.95 4.94
CA SER A 161 10.17 -5.13 4.14
C SER A 161 9.92 -5.27 2.64
N ASN A 162 8.87 -5.98 2.28
CA ASN A 162 8.49 -6.16 0.91
C ASN A 162 7.59 -5.01 0.42
N LYS A 163 8.21 -4.01 -0.19
CA LYS A 163 7.56 -2.81 -0.76
C LYS A 163 6.46 -3.11 -1.79
N ARG A 164 6.48 -4.30 -2.41
CA ARG A 164 5.45 -4.77 -3.35
C ARG A 164 4.13 -5.10 -2.69
N ARG A 165 4.12 -5.49 -1.41
CA ARG A 165 2.91 -5.87 -0.69
C ARG A 165 2.03 -4.66 -0.39
N THR A 166 0.72 -4.86 -0.42
CA THR A 166 -0.24 -3.92 0.16
C THR A 166 0.11 -3.66 1.63
N GLY A 167 0.10 -2.40 2.03
CA GLY A 167 0.33 -1.96 3.40
C GLY A 167 -0.86 -2.27 4.32
N TYR A 168 -0.71 -1.86 5.59
CA TYR A 168 -1.81 -1.88 6.54
C TYR A 168 -2.81 -0.80 6.15
N ARG A 169 -4.09 -1.16 6.01
CA ARG A 169 -5.16 -0.21 5.71
C ARG A 169 -5.99 0.05 6.95
N PHE A 170 -6.29 1.32 7.19
CA PHE A 170 -7.16 1.75 8.26
C PHE A 170 -8.20 2.73 7.72
N CYS A 171 -9.43 2.60 8.19
CA CYS A 171 -10.56 3.46 7.80
C CYS A 171 -11.47 3.79 8.99
N SER A 172 -10.86 3.83 10.18
CA SER A 172 -11.50 4.23 11.43
C SER A 172 -10.42 4.58 12.44
N THR A 173 -10.72 5.48 13.37
CA THR A 173 -9.81 5.74 14.49
C THR A 173 -9.55 4.44 15.28
N PRO A 174 -8.29 4.05 15.51
CA PRO A 174 -7.99 2.80 16.18
C PRO A 174 -8.32 2.88 17.67
N LYS A 175 -8.95 1.84 18.22
CA LYS A 175 -9.29 1.77 19.66
C LYS A 175 -8.07 1.74 20.58
N THR A 176 -6.96 1.24 20.07
CA THR A 176 -5.67 1.18 20.76
C THR A 176 -4.60 1.79 19.87
N ARG A 177 -3.59 2.42 20.47
CA ARG A 177 -2.51 3.06 19.70
C ARG A 177 -1.89 2.07 18.70
N LYS A 178 -2.00 2.38 17.41
CA LYS A 178 -1.40 1.57 16.33
C LYS A 178 -0.03 2.11 15.98
N ARG A 179 0.99 1.60 16.66
CA ARG A 179 2.40 1.94 16.43
C ARG A 179 2.99 0.97 15.41
N LEU A 180 3.44 1.49 14.27
CA LEU A 180 4.05 0.74 13.17
C LEU A 180 5.50 1.18 12.98
N ILE A 181 6.44 0.25 12.95
CA ILE A 181 7.86 0.54 12.67
C ILE A 181 8.19 0.01 11.29
N SER A 182 8.79 0.85 10.45
CA SER A 182 9.26 0.47 9.13
C SER A 182 10.54 -0.37 9.19
N THR A 183 10.78 -1.14 8.13
CA THR A 183 12.07 -1.81 7.92
C THR A 183 12.99 -1.05 6.97
N HIS A 184 12.57 0.14 6.51
CA HIS A 184 13.25 0.95 5.51
C HIS A 184 13.03 2.45 5.76
N ASN A 185 13.88 3.28 5.16
CA ASN A 185 13.94 4.70 5.43
C ASN A 185 12.95 5.57 4.63
N ILE A 186 12.11 4.99 3.76
CA ILE A 186 11.04 5.73 3.06
C ILE A 186 9.72 4.98 3.26
N VAL A 187 8.75 5.58 3.95
CA VAL A 187 7.42 5.01 4.20
C VAL A 187 6.38 5.73 3.37
N PRO A 188 5.80 5.08 2.34
CA PRO A 188 4.63 5.60 1.68
C PRO A 188 3.40 5.57 2.60
N ILE A 189 2.72 6.71 2.67
CA ILE A 189 1.40 6.89 3.26
C ILE A 189 0.46 7.25 2.12
N ILE A 190 -0.57 6.44 1.89
CA ILE A 190 -1.51 6.66 0.78
C ILE A 190 -2.88 6.89 1.40
N THR A 191 -3.37 8.11 1.36
CA THR A 191 -4.73 8.48 1.78
C THR A 191 -5.64 8.46 0.57
N TYR A 192 -6.83 7.92 0.72
CA TYR A 192 -7.75 7.81 -0.40
C TYR A 192 -9.22 7.88 0.04
N SER A 193 -10.06 8.43 -0.83
CA SER A 193 -11.51 8.47 -0.67
C SER A 193 -12.20 8.52 -2.02
N ARG A 194 -13.27 7.72 -2.17
CA ARG A 194 -14.21 7.81 -3.30
C ARG A 194 -15.56 8.41 -2.88
N THR A 195 -15.63 9.00 -1.69
CA THR A 195 -16.84 9.59 -1.11
C THR A 195 -16.56 11.02 -0.62
N SER A 196 -17.35 11.51 0.35
CA SER A 196 -17.12 12.77 1.04
C SER A 196 -15.70 12.85 1.64
N PRO A 197 -15.19 14.07 1.89
CA PRO A 197 -13.85 14.25 2.46
C PRO A 197 -13.72 13.59 3.84
N VAL A 198 -12.69 12.76 4.00
CA VAL A 198 -12.31 12.15 5.28
C VAL A 198 -10.94 12.67 5.71
N LYS A 199 -10.78 12.87 7.01
CA LYS A 199 -9.55 13.35 7.64
C LYS A 199 -8.74 12.19 8.19
N THR A 200 -7.44 12.21 7.95
CA THR A 200 -6.43 11.31 8.52
C THR A 200 -5.43 12.14 9.31
N VAL A 201 -5.09 11.73 10.53
CA VAL A 201 -4.00 12.32 11.31
C VAL A 201 -3.04 11.22 11.76
N LEU A 202 -1.79 11.38 11.38
CA LEU A 202 -0.68 10.51 11.74
C LEU A 202 0.36 11.30 12.53
N ARG A 203 1.04 10.62 13.45
CA ARG A 203 2.32 11.08 13.98
C ARG A 203 3.44 10.18 13.54
N TYR A 204 4.58 10.76 13.22
CA TYR A 204 5.75 10.03 12.75
C TYR A 204 7.05 10.61 13.31
N ARG A 205 8.07 9.76 13.37
CA ARG A 205 9.45 10.11 13.74
C ARG A 205 10.41 9.03 13.27
N ILE A 206 11.71 9.29 13.35
CA ILE A 206 12.73 8.23 13.32
C ILE A 206 12.47 7.29 14.51
N ALA A 207 12.37 6.00 14.23
CA ALA A 207 12.20 5.00 15.27
C ALA A 207 13.47 4.94 16.13
N PRO A 208 13.36 4.89 17.47
CA PRO A 208 14.51 4.62 18.33
C PRO A 208 15.16 3.29 17.94
N ASP A 209 16.48 3.18 18.01
CA ASP A 209 17.19 1.94 17.74
C ASP A 209 16.77 0.86 18.76
N VAL A 210 15.83 0.01 18.35
CA VAL A 210 15.48 -1.20 19.09
C VAL A 210 16.20 -2.36 18.41
N ALA A 211 17.25 -2.87 19.06
CA ALA A 211 17.93 -4.09 18.66
C ALA A 211 16.87 -5.20 18.47
N THR A 212 16.76 -5.72 17.25
CA THR A 212 15.84 -6.83 16.94
C THR A 212 16.58 -7.94 16.19
N PRO A 213 16.35 -9.22 16.52
CA PRO A 213 17.09 -10.34 15.96
C PRO A 213 16.76 -10.60 14.49
N SER A 214 17.76 -11.18 13.81
CA SER A 214 17.82 -11.51 12.39
C SER A 214 16.66 -12.38 11.89
N SER A 215 16.19 -12.07 10.68
CA SER A 215 15.09 -12.67 9.93
C SER A 215 15.45 -14.02 9.28
N LEU A 216 14.48 -14.95 9.23
CA LEU A 216 14.53 -16.13 8.36
C LEU A 216 14.01 -15.81 6.95
N ILE A 217 14.75 -16.31 5.96
CA ILE A 217 14.58 -16.11 4.52
C ILE A 217 13.60 -17.15 3.98
N GLU A 218 12.52 -16.72 3.31
CA GLU A 218 11.66 -17.61 2.50
C GLU A 218 12.13 -17.63 1.04
N LYS A 219 12.19 -18.84 0.48
CA LYS A 219 12.67 -19.18 -0.88
C LYS A 219 11.46 -19.36 -1.82
N PRO A 220 11.49 -18.92 -3.10
CA PRO A 220 10.38 -19.16 -4.03
C PRO A 220 10.58 -20.43 -4.86
N GLU A 221 9.49 -21.15 -5.14
CA GLU A 221 9.41 -22.26 -6.11
C GLU A 221 8.56 -21.88 -7.34
N PRO A 222 8.79 -22.50 -8.52
CA PRO A 222 8.15 -22.12 -9.77
C PRO A 222 6.94 -23.01 -10.11
N HIS A 223 5.93 -22.43 -10.78
CA HIS A 223 4.88 -23.17 -11.47
C HIS A 223 4.65 -22.60 -12.88
N LEU A 224 4.37 -23.53 -13.81
CA LEU A 224 4.41 -23.36 -15.26
C LEU A 224 3.09 -23.88 -15.84
N PHE A 225 2.24 -23.05 -16.49
CA PHE A 225 1.14 -23.49 -17.38
C PHE A 225 0.72 -22.39 -18.38
N ALA A 226 0.05 -22.80 -19.46
CA ALA A 226 -0.04 -22.20 -20.80
C ALA A 226 -1.20 -21.20 -21.06
N ASN A 227 -1.19 -20.66 -22.30
CA ASN A 227 -1.60 -19.33 -22.78
C ASN A 227 -3.10 -18.97 -22.91
N LEU A 228 -3.38 -17.69 -22.65
CA LEU A 228 -4.33 -16.78 -23.33
C LEU A 228 -3.71 -15.35 -23.30
N ASP A 229 -3.83 -14.52 -24.33
CA ASP A 229 -3.15 -13.21 -24.35
C ASP A 229 -3.89 -12.14 -23.49
N MET A 230 -3.47 -11.94 -22.24
CA MET A 230 -3.97 -10.87 -21.34
C MET A 230 -2.83 -10.18 -20.58
N CYS A 231 -2.09 -9.26 -21.23
CA CYS A 231 -1.07 -8.45 -20.53
C CYS A 231 -1.67 -7.25 -19.78
N ALA A 232 -1.50 -7.20 -18.46
CA ALA A 232 -1.93 -6.07 -17.63
C ALA A 232 -0.95 -4.89 -17.73
N SER A 233 -1.47 -3.69 -18.03
CA SER A 233 -0.67 -2.49 -18.36
C SER A 233 -1.09 -1.22 -17.60
N ARG A 234 -1.91 -1.33 -16.55
CA ARG A 234 -2.34 -0.22 -15.69
C ARG A 234 -2.07 -0.58 -14.24
#